data_AF-Q0AF76-F1
#
_entry.id   AF-Q0AF76-F1
#
_cell.length_a   1.000
_cell.length_b   1.000
_cell.length_c   1.000
_cell.angle_alpha   90.00
_cell.angle_beta   90.00
_cell.angle_gamma   90.00
#
_symmetry.space_group_name_H-M   'P 1'
#
loop_
_entity.id
_entity.type
_entity.pdbx_description
1 polymer ?
#
loop_
_entity_poly.entity_id
_entity_poly.type
_entity_poly.pdbx_seq_one_letter_code
_entity_poly.pdbx_strand_id
1 'polypeptide(L)'
;MKLLFFGLLLISMSVFAAADNEKQILEMEAAVAQQQQEQQILFQQFQMLQELRRHEIAQDDQVAQTGSDMIISGEAPKYEDSAIQRKKRTERIRRYTDELNELYTRYQETENERRALIEQLNGLKPGKDSLAE
;
A
#
# COMPACT_ATOMS: atom_id res chain seq x y z
N MET A 1 49.15 23.05 -37.01
CA MET A 1 49.13 22.46 -35.65
C MET A 1 48.15 23.20 -34.73
N LYS A 2 46.87 23.35 -35.10
CA LYS A 2 45.86 24.04 -34.27
C LYS A 2 44.46 23.39 -34.28
N LEU A 3 44.29 22.28 -35.00
CA LEU A 3 43.01 21.58 -35.17
C LEU A 3 42.81 20.39 -34.22
N LEU A 4 43.82 20.04 -33.41
CA LEU A 4 43.75 18.91 -32.47
C LEU A 4 43.11 19.25 -31.11
N PHE A 5 42.79 20.52 -30.84
CA PHE A 5 42.19 20.94 -29.56
C PHE A 5 40.64 20.95 -29.56
N PHE A 6 39.99 20.84 -30.73
CA PHE A 6 38.52 20.92 -30.82
C PHE A 6 37.81 19.61 -30.49
N GLY A 7 38.50 18.46 -30.55
CA GLY A 7 37.95 17.15 -30.23
C GLY A 7 37.81 16.87 -28.72
N LEU A 8 38.60 17.55 -27.87
CA LEU A 8 38.59 17.31 -26.42
C LEU A 8 37.41 18.02 -25.70
N LEU A 9 36.81 19.04 -26.33
CA LEU A 9 35.75 19.84 -25.71
C LEU A 9 34.34 19.23 -25.87
N LEU A 10 34.17 18.27 -26.78
CA LEU A 10 32.90 17.57 -27.00
C LEU A 10 32.72 16.35 -26.07
N ILE A 11 33.82 15.79 -25.55
CA ILE A 11 33.76 14.61 -24.67
C ILE A 11 33.33 15.00 -23.24
N SER A 12 33.64 16.23 -22.79
CA SER A 12 33.28 16.70 -21.45
C SER A 12 31.78 16.94 -21.24
N MET A 13 31.02 17.24 -22.30
CA MET A 13 29.57 17.43 -22.23
C MET A 13 28.81 16.11 -22.03
N SER A 14 29.26 15.01 -22.64
CA SER A 14 28.60 13.71 -22.54
C SER A 14 28.70 13.08 -21.15
N VAL A 15 29.79 13.33 -20.43
CA VAL A 15 30.04 12.76 -19.09
C VAL A 15 29.13 13.42 -18.03
N PHE A 16 28.82 14.72 -18.17
CA PHE A 16 27.93 15.41 -17.24
C PHE A 16 26.47 14.96 -17.37
N ALA A 17 25.98 14.72 -18.59
CA ALA A 17 24.63 14.21 -18.81
C ALA A 17 24.45 12.75 -18.34
N ALA A 18 25.48 11.92 -18.48
CA ALA A 18 25.46 10.53 -18.00
C ALA A 18 25.42 10.45 -16.47
N ALA A 19 26.19 11.29 -15.77
CA ALA A 19 26.22 11.31 -14.31
C ALA A 19 24.89 11.80 -13.69
N ASP A 20 24.21 12.75 -14.34
CA ASP A 20 22.89 13.25 -13.89
C ASP A 20 21.80 12.18 -14.05
N ASN A 21 21.82 11.44 -15.17
CA ASN A 21 20.92 10.30 -15.40
C ASN A 21 21.16 9.16 -14.40
N GLU A 22 22.41 8.83 -14.09
CA GLU A 22 22.72 7.77 -13.12
C GLU A 22 22.19 8.11 -11.72
N LYS A 23 22.36 9.37 -11.29
CA LYS A 23 21.78 9.84 -10.04
C LYS A 23 20.25 9.78 -10.04
N GLN A 24 19.62 10.22 -11.13
CA GLN A 24 18.15 10.19 -11.27
C GLN A 24 17.60 8.75 -11.26
N ILE A 25 18.29 7.80 -11.89
CA ILE A 25 17.96 6.38 -11.88
C ILE A 25 18.00 5.83 -10.44
N LEU A 26 19.06 6.13 -9.68
CA LEU A 26 19.19 5.69 -8.29
C LEU A 26 18.09 6.25 -7.39
N GLU A 27 17.74 7.54 -7.55
CA GLU A 27 16.65 8.16 -6.80
C GLU A 27 15.29 7.52 -7.13
N MET A 28 15.01 7.22 -8.40
CA MET A 28 13.79 6.53 -8.81
C MET A 28 13.73 5.09 -8.29
N GLU A 29 14.84 4.35 -8.33
CA GLU A 29 14.89 2.99 -7.79
C GLU A 29 14.64 2.97 -6.28
N ALA A 30 15.19 3.94 -5.54
CA ALA A 30 14.91 4.11 -4.12
C ALA A 30 13.43 4.44 -3.86
N ALA A 31 12.82 5.32 -4.66
CA ALA A 31 11.41 5.67 -4.54
C ALA A 31 10.48 4.47 -4.84
N VAL A 32 10.80 3.66 -5.85
CA VAL A 32 10.07 2.42 -6.16
C VAL A 32 10.16 1.43 -4.99
N ALA A 33 11.35 1.26 -4.40
CA ALA A 33 11.54 0.38 -3.25
C ALA A 33 10.74 0.85 -2.02
N GLN A 34 10.73 2.17 -1.77
CA GLN A 34 9.93 2.77 -0.69
C GLN A 34 8.43 2.51 -0.89
N GLN A 35 7.90 2.73 -2.09
CA GLN A 35 6.49 2.47 -2.38
C GLN A 35 6.14 0.99 -2.25
N GLN A 36 7.03 0.09 -2.66
CA GLN A 36 6.82 -1.35 -2.47
C GLN A 36 6.74 -1.71 -0.98
N GLN A 37 7.57 -1.10 -0.14
CA GLN A 37 7.49 -1.28 1.32
C GLN A 37 6.15 -0.77 1.86
N GLU A 38 5.71 0.40 1.43
CA GLU A 38 4.42 0.96 1.84
C GLU A 38 3.24 0.06 1.45
N GLN A 39 3.25 -0.49 0.24
CA GLN A 39 2.25 -1.46 -0.19
C GLN A 39 2.20 -2.71 0.69
N GLN A 40 3.35 -3.22 1.14
CA GLN A 40 3.40 -4.36 2.07
C GLN A 40 2.77 -4.00 3.41
N ILE A 41 3.03 -2.79 3.92
CA ILE A 41 2.45 -2.29 5.16
C ILE A 41 0.92 -2.15 5.04
N LEU A 42 0.44 -1.54 3.95
CA LEU A 42 -1.00 -1.39 3.69
C LEU A 42 -1.70 -2.74 3.60
N PHE A 43 -1.08 -3.71 2.93
CA PHE A 43 -1.61 -5.06 2.83
C PHE A 43 -1.71 -5.74 4.20
N GLN A 44 -0.68 -5.63 5.05
CA GLN A 44 -0.71 -6.17 6.41
C GLN A 44 -1.80 -5.53 7.26
N GLN A 45 -1.97 -4.21 7.19
CA GLN A 45 -3.03 -3.50 7.90
C GLN A 45 -4.41 -3.95 7.43
N PHE A 46 -4.59 -4.14 6.13
CA PHE A 46 -5.83 -4.63 5.56
C PHE A 46 -6.19 -6.02 6.10
N GLN A 47 -5.23 -6.95 6.12
CA GLN A 47 -5.45 -8.29 6.68
C GLN A 47 -5.83 -8.24 8.16
N MET A 48 -5.11 -7.45 8.95
CA MET A 48 -5.40 -7.29 10.38
C MET A 48 -6.83 -6.76 10.61
N LEU A 49 -7.23 -5.74 9.87
CA LEU A 49 -8.55 -5.13 10.02
C LEU A 49 -9.69 -6.04 9.52
N GLN A 50 -9.43 -6.81 8.46
CA GLN A 50 -10.35 -7.83 7.97
C GLN A 50 -10.62 -8.89 9.05
N GLU A 51 -9.59 -9.31 9.76
CA GLU A 51 -9.68 -10.27 10.87
C GLU A 51 -10.47 -9.68 12.04
N LEU A 52 -10.20 -8.45 12.47
CA LEU A 52 -10.99 -7.77 13.51
C LEU A 52 -12.47 -7.69 13.14
N ARG A 53 -12.78 -7.30 11.90
CA ARG A 53 -14.17 -7.27 11.40
C ARG A 53 -14.80 -8.66 11.42
N ARG A 54 -14.07 -9.70 11.02
CA ARG A 54 -14.57 -11.09 11.04
C ARG A 54 -14.90 -11.54 12.46
N HIS A 55 -14.06 -11.21 13.43
CA HIS A 55 -14.31 -11.51 14.85
C HIS A 55 -15.58 -10.82 15.38
N GLU A 56 -15.78 -9.54 15.04
CA GLU A 56 -16.99 -8.81 15.46
C GLU A 56 -18.27 -9.43 14.88
N ILE A 57 -18.23 -9.92 13.63
CA ILE A 57 -19.37 -10.58 12.98
C ILE A 57 -19.63 -11.96 13.60
N ALA A 58 -18.60 -12.80 13.73
CA ALA A 58 -18.74 -14.16 14.25
C ALA A 58 -19.26 -14.19 15.70
N GLN A 59 -18.90 -13.18 16.50
CA GLN A 59 -19.39 -13.07 17.87
C GLN A 59 -20.88 -12.65 17.93
N ASP A 60 -21.44 -12.00 16.90
CA ASP A 60 -22.89 -11.75 16.81
C ASP A 60 -23.68 -13.05 16.60
N ASP A 61 -23.19 -13.91 15.69
CA ASP A 61 -23.79 -15.22 15.42
C ASP A 61 -23.77 -16.13 16.66
N GLN A 62 -22.69 -16.09 17.44
CA GLN A 62 -22.58 -16.87 18.67
C GLN A 62 -23.58 -16.42 19.75
N VAL A 63 -23.76 -15.10 19.95
CA VAL A 63 -24.74 -14.56 20.91
C VAL A 63 -26.17 -14.90 20.50
N ALA A 64 -26.48 -14.92 19.20
CA ALA A 64 -27.77 -15.37 18.70
C ALA A 64 -28.04 -16.86 19.00
N GLN A 65 -27.00 -17.70 18.98
CA GLN A 65 -27.11 -19.14 19.28
C GLN A 65 -27.17 -19.44 20.79
N THR A 66 -26.40 -18.74 21.64
CA THR A 66 -26.40 -18.97 23.10
C THR A 66 -27.61 -18.39 23.82
N GLY A 67 -28.29 -17.39 23.24
CA GLY A 67 -29.53 -16.83 23.78
C GLY A 67 -30.69 -17.83 23.89
N SER A 68 -30.60 -18.98 23.23
CA SER A 68 -31.61 -20.05 23.32
C SER A 68 -31.36 -21.05 24.46
N ASP A 69 -30.15 -21.12 25.03
CA ASP A 69 -29.75 -22.13 26.04
C ASP A 69 -29.57 -21.53 27.46
N MET A 70 -29.51 -20.20 27.58
CA MET A 70 -29.15 -19.49 28.83
C MET A 70 -30.35 -19.15 29.74
N ILE A 71 -31.40 -19.97 29.77
CA ILE A 71 -32.55 -19.81 30.70
C ILE A 71 -32.38 -20.67 31.97
N ILE A 72 -31.30 -21.46 32.11
CA ILE A 72 -31.18 -22.46 33.19
C ILE A 72 -30.49 -21.95 34.48
N SER A 73 -29.78 -20.82 34.48
CA SER A 73 -29.09 -20.38 35.71
C SER A 73 -28.88 -18.87 35.79
N GLY A 74 -29.70 -18.21 36.62
CA GLY A 74 -29.38 -16.96 37.30
C GLY A 74 -29.26 -15.69 36.45
N GLU A 75 -30.33 -14.88 36.49
CA GLU A 75 -30.42 -13.48 36.05
C GLU A 75 -30.12 -13.20 34.56
N ALA A 76 -31.20 -13.05 33.78
CA ALA A 76 -31.12 -12.63 32.39
C ALA A 76 -30.38 -11.27 32.27
N PRO A 77 -29.45 -11.11 31.31
CA PRO A 77 -28.82 -9.82 31.04
C PRO A 77 -29.88 -8.74 30.84
N LYS A 78 -29.69 -7.56 31.47
CA LYS A 78 -30.62 -6.43 31.27
C LYS A 78 -30.69 -6.13 29.77
N TYR A 79 -31.90 -6.12 29.22
CA TYR A 79 -32.15 -5.94 27.79
C TYR A 79 -31.43 -4.69 27.23
N GLU A 80 -31.46 -3.58 27.98
CA GLU A 80 -30.77 -2.33 27.62
C GLU A 80 -29.26 -2.51 27.42
N ASP A 81 -28.58 -3.28 28.28
CA ASP A 81 -27.14 -3.52 28.17
C ASP A 81 -26.80 -4.31 26.90
N SER A 82 -27.61 -5.31 26.57
CA SER A 82 -27.44 -6.10 25.34
C SER A 82 -27.70 -5.29 24.06
N ALA A 83 -28.70 -4.41 24.07
CA ALA A 83 -29.01 -3.53 22.95
C ALA A 83 -27.88 -2.52 22.71
N ILE A 84 -27.33 -1.94 23.78
CA ILE A 84 -26.17 -1.05 23.71
C ILE A 84 -24.95 -1.78 23.16
N GLN A 85 -24.70 -3.02 23.59
CA GLN A 85 -23.58 -3.82 23.08
C GLN A 85 -23.71 -4.13 21.57
N ARG A 86 -24.91 -4.50 21.10
CA ARG A 86 -25.19 -4.73 19.67
C ARG A 86 -24.97 -3.46 18.84
N LYS A 87 -25.39 -2.30 19.35
CA LYS A 87 -25.16 -1.01 18.68
C LYS A 87 -23.66 -0.71 18.58
N LYS A 88 -22.91 -0.81 19.69
CA LYS A 88 -21.45 -0.58 19.71
C LYS A 88 -20.71 -1.54 18.77
N ARG A 89 -21.15 -2.80 18.67
CA ARG A 89 -20.60 -3.78 17.73
C ARG A 89 -20.84 -3.35 16.29
N THR A 90 -22.07 -2.98 15.95
CA THR A 90 -22.43 -2.50 14.60
C THR A 90 -21.59 -1.29 14.20
N GLU A 91 -21.37 -0.36 15.13
CA GLU A 91 -20.49 0.79 14.93
C GLU A 91 -19.04 0.37 14.68
N ARG A 92 -18.50 -0.61 15.42
CA ARG A 92 -17.14 -1.15 15.16
C ARG A 92 -17.03 -1.79 13.78
N ILE A 93 -18.00 -2.63 13.40
CA ILE A 93 -18.02 -3.27 12.07
C ILE A 93 -18.03 -2.22 10.97
N ARG A 94 -18.86 -1.17 11.12
CA ARG A 94 -18.91 -0.06 10.16
C ARG A 94 -17.57 0.66 10.05
N ARG A 95 -16.96 1.04 11.17
CA ARG A 95 -15.65 1.70 11.18
C ARG A 95 -14.58 0.84 10.49
N TYR A 96 -14.50 -0.45 10.81
CA TYR A 96 -13.55 -1.34 10.16
C TYR A 96 -13.84 -1.48 8.65
N THR A 97 -15.09 -1.46 8.22
CA THR A 97 -15.42 -1.45 6.78
C THR A 97 -14.98 -0.15 6.10
N ASP A 98 -15.21 0.99 6.73
CA ASP A 98 -14.81 2.29 6.18
C ASP A 98 -13.27 2.38 6.08
N GLU A 99 -12.54 1.95 7.12
CA GLU A 99 -11.07 1.88 7.13
C GLU A 99 -10.52 0.88 6.11
N LEU A 100 -11.16 -0.28 5.89
CA LEU A 100 -10.76 -1.24 4.84
C LEU A 100 -10.87 -0.63 3.44
N ASN A 101 -11.91 0.17 3.18
CA ASN A 101 -12.10 0.85 1.91
C ASN A 101 -11.00 1.90 1.69
N GLU A 102 -10.66 2.67 2.72
CA GLU A 102 -9.57 3.66 2.66
C GLU A 102 -8.22 2.98 2.36
N LEU A 103 -7.91 1.89 3.07
CA LEU A 103 -6.68 1.13 2.82
C LEU A 103 -6.61 0.58 1.39
N TYR A 104 -7.75 0.13 0.85
CA TYR A 104 -7.82 -0.33 -0.53
C TYR A 104 -7.56 0.81 -1.52
N THR A 105 -8.19 1.97 -1.33
CA THR A 105 -7.97 3.15 -2.17
C THR A 105 -6.50 3.58 -2.14
N ARG A 106 -5.91 3.70 -0.95
CA ARG A 106 -4.50 4.08 -0.81
C ARG A 106 -3.56 3.05 -1.45
N TYR A 107 -3.86 1.76 -1.32
CA TYR A 107 -3.08 0.72 -1.99
C TYR A 107 -3.11 0.88 -3.52
N GLN A 108 -4.27 1.20 -4.11
CA GLN A 108 -4.39 1.44 -5.54
C GLN A 108 -3.62 2.70 -5.98
N GLU A 109 -3.68 3.77 -5.19
CA GLU A 109 -2.94 5.00 -5.45
C GLU A 109 -1.42 4.73 -5.48
N THR A 110 -0.89 4.09 -4.42
CA THR A 110 0.55 3.74 -4.36
C THR A 110 0.97 2.82 -5.50
N GLU A 111 0.11 1.88 -5.93
CA GLU A 111 0.39 1.01 -7.08
C GLU A 111 0.45 1.78 -8.40
N ASN A 112 -0.43 2.75 -8.59
CA ASN A 112 -0.43 3.59 -9.78
C ASN A 112 0.83 4.48 -9.84
N GLU A 113 1.21 5.08 -8.71
CA GLU A 113 2.43 5.87 -8.61
C GLU A 113 3.67 5.02 -8.89
N ARG A 114 3.74 3.82 -8.32
CA ARG A 114 4.85 2.88 -8.54
C ARG A 114 5.00 2.48 -9.99
N ARG A 115 3.88 2.25 -10.69
CA ARG A 115 3.89 1.98 -12.13
C ARG A 115 4.42 3.16 -12.92
N ALA A 116 4.00 4.37 -12.59
CA ALA A 116 4.47 5.58 -13.24
C ALA A 116 5.99 5.81 -13.03
N LEU A 117 6.52 5.50 -11.84
CA LEU A 117 7.97 5.55 -11.58
C LEU A 117 8.73 4.51 -12.38
N ILE A 118 8.22 3.28 -12.49
CA ILE A 118 8.86 2.22 -13.28
C ILE A 118 8.86 2.57 -14.77
N GLU A 119 7.79 3.17 -15.28
CA GLU A 119 7.71 3.63 -16.66
C GLU A 119 8.76 4.71 -16.95
N GLN A 120 8.90 5.70 -16.06
CA GLN A 120 9.95 6.72 -16.15
C GLN A 120 11.36 6.12 -16.10
N LEU A 121 11.59 5.19 -15.17
CA LEU A 121 12.85 4.49 -15.03
C LEU A 121 13.22 3.71 -16.30
N ASN A 122 12.26 3.06 -16.94
CA ASN A 122 12.46 2.35 -18.19
C ASN A 122 12.80 3.30 -19.35
N GLY A 123 12.26 4.52 -19.35
CA GLY A 123 12.60 5.56 -20.33
C GLY A 123 14.01 6.16 -20.15
N LEU A 124 14.54 6.14 -18.92
CA LEU A 124 15.87 6.66 -18.58
C LEU A 124 16.99 5.62 -18.72
N LYS A 125 16.68 4.33 -18.61
CA LYS A 125 17.67 3.27 -18.81
C LYS A 125 18.13 3.29 -20.28
N PRO A 126 19.42 3.53 -20.57
CA PRO A 126 19.90 3.56 -21.94
C PRO A 126 19.58 2.21 -22.57
N GLY A 127 18.84 2.26 -23.68
CA GLY A 127 18.43 1.08 -24.42
C GLY A 127 19.65 0.19 -24.65
N LYS A 128 19.49 -1.08 -24.30
CA LYS A 128 20.39 -2.17 -24.65
C LYS A 128 20.49 -2.38 -26.18
N ASP A 129 19.87 -1.50 -26.95
CA ASP A 129 19.70 -1.50 -28.39
C ASP A 129 20.75 -0.63 -29.12
N SER A 130 21.59 0.14 -28.41
CA SER A 130 22.65 0.95 -29.04
C SER A 130 23.99 0.21 -29.25
N LEU A 131 24.00 -1.13 -29.14
CA LEU A 131 25.19 -1.98 -29.35
C LEU A 131 25.08 -2.87 -30.60
N ALA A 132 24.09 -2.61 -31.45
CA ALA A 132 23.91 -3.33 -32.71
C ALA A 132 23.74 -2.33 -33.87
N GLU A 133 24.79 -1.58 -34.18
CA GLU A 133 25.06 -1.08 -35.54
C GLU A 133 26.54 -0.78 -35.74
#